data_AF-A0A3P9MJ05-F1
#
_entry.id   AF-A0A3P9MJ05-F1
#
_cell.length_a   1.000
_cell.length_b   1.000
_cell.length_c   1.000
_cell.angle_alpha   90.00
_cell.angle_beta   90.00
_cell.angle_gamma   90.00
#
_symmetry.space_group_name_H-M   'P 1'
#
loop_
_entity.id
_entity.type
_entity.pdbx_description
1 polymer ?
#
loop_
_entity_poly.entity_id
_entity_poly.type
_entity_poly.pdbx_seq_one_letter_code
_entity_poly.pdbx_strand_id
1 'polypeptide(L)'
;MSSFRKALKSRQKNHHERSQPGFRKHLGLLEKKKDYKLRADDYHKKQNTLTALRKKALEKNPDEFYHKMINAKLEDGVHITKKGQEEVMTEEQKKMMRTQDIGYVEMKRVAETKKIERLKGELHLLDAEGKQRNKHTFFVDSKNEVETFDLANHLNVPPELLDRVYNRPTLQTLETKSIKGAVEPGSIKKLARERKHQYRILSQRIDREKKMFIISQKIQTRKDLQEKTKKVKVKKETANSAAIYKFESRRKR
;
A
#
# COMPACT_ATOMS: atom_id res chain seq x y z
N MET A 1 12.87 39.02 -63.50
CA MET A 1 12.18 37.75 -63.85
C MET A 1 12.39 36.70 -62.76
N SER A 2 11.53 36.68 -61.74
CA SER A 2 11.55 35.72 -60.62
C SER A 2 10.75 34.43 -60.90
N SER A 3 10.08 34.34 -62.06
CA SER A 3 9.17 33.27 -62.47
C SER A 3 9.86 31.93 -62.73
N PHE A 4 11.05 31.91 -63.32
CA PHE A 4 11.81 30.67 -63.59
C PHE A 4 12.76 30.23 -62.46
N ARG A 5 12.90 31.02 -61.39
CA ARG A 5 13.83 30.73 -60.28
C ARG A 5 13.40 29.49 -59.48
N LYS A 6 12.09 29.26 -59.36
CA LYS A 6 11.53 28.07 -58.68
C LYS A 6 11.71 26.80 -59.51
N ALA A 7 11.56 26.89 -60.83
CA ALA A 7 11.78 25.77 -61.77
C ALA A 7 13.26 25.36 -61.88
N LEU A 8 14.19 26.32 -61.75
CA LEU A 8 15.63 26.02 -61.64
C LEU A 8 15.98 25.42 -60.27
N LYS A 9 15.33 25.89 -59.19
CA LYS A 9 15.52 25.36 -57.83
C LYS A 9 14.93 23.96 -57.64
N SER A 10 13.90 23.55 -58.38
CA SER A 10 13.38 22.18 -58.31
C SER A 10 14.39 21.12 -58.80
N ARG A 11 15.32 21.53 -59.68
CA ARG A 11 16.46 20.71 -60.12
C ARG A 11 17.69 20.83 -59.21
N GLN A 12 17.70 21.73 -58.23
CA GLN A 12 18.82 21.87 -57.29
C GLN A 12 18.73 20.80 -56.19
N LYS A 13 19.85 20.11 -55.97
CA LYS A 13 19.94 19.08 -54.93
C LYS A 13 19.99 19.74 -53.55
N ASN A 14 19.10 19.31 -52.64
CA ASN A 14 19.13 19.77 -51.26
C ASN A 14 20.42 19.29 -50.57
N HIS A 15 21.18 20.21 -49.97
CA HIS A 15 22.33 19.85 -49.15
C HIS A 15 21.85 19.36 -47.78
N HIS A 16 22.14 18.10 -47.47
CA HIS A 16 21.76 17.47 -46.21
C HIS A 16 22.88 17.67 -45.18
N GLU A 17 22.49 17.80 -43.92
CA GLU A 17 23.45 17.96 -42.82
C GLU A 17 24.06 16.60 -42.45
N ARG A 18 25.37 16.58 -42.17
CA ARG A 18 26.08 15.35 -41.77
C ARG A 18 25.83 15.01 -40.29
N SER A 19 25.74 13.72 -39.99
CA SER A 19 25.67 13.17 -38.63
C SER A 19 27.02 13.25 -37.89
N GLN A 20 26.99 12.99 -36.58
CA GLN A 20 28.20 12.83 -35.75
C GLN A 20 28.97 11.56 -36.17
N PRO A 21 30.32 11.58 -36.28
CA PRO A 21 31.10 10.38 -36.55
C PRO A 21 30.89 9.28 -35.52
N GLY A 22 30.87 8.02 -35.97
CA GLY A 22 30.50 6.87 -35.13
C GLY A 22 31.31 6.75 -33.83
N PHE A 23 32.62 6.98 -33.90
CA PHE A 23 33.51 6.91 -32.72
C PHE A 23 33.25 8.03 -31.68
N ARG A 24 32.61 9.15 -32.06
CA ARG A 24 32.23 10.26 -31.16
C ARG A 24 30.75 10.28 -30.80
N LYS A 25 29.99 9.25 -31.18
CA LYS A 25 28.55 9.17 -30.89
C LYS A 25 28.23 9.26 -29.39
N HIS A 26 29.16 8.84 -28.53
CA HIS A 26 29.04 8.94 -27.07
C HIS A 26 28.96 10.39 -26.54
N LEU A 27 29.45 11.39 -27.30
CA LEU A 27 29.39 12.82 -26.93
C LEU A 27 28.04 13.47 -27.25
N GLY A 28 27.10 12.71 -27.84
CA GLY A 28 25.80 13.22 -28.27
C GLY A 28 25.81 13.83 -29.68
N LEU A 29 24.82 14.69 -29.93
CA LEU A 29 24.59 15.30 -31.25
C LEU A 29 25.71 16.27 -31.62
N LEU A 30 26.17 16.21 -32.88
CA LEU A 30 27.13 17.18 -33.40
C LEU A 30 26.43 18.52 -33.68
N GLU A 31 26.57 19.46 -32.77
CA GLU A 31 26.00 20.80 -32.90
C GLU A 31 26.41 21.48 -34.21
N LYS A 32 25.43 22.10 -34.86
CA LYS A 32 25.61 22.89 -36.08
C LYS A 32 25.44 24.38 -35.78
N LYS A 33 25.60 25.21 -36.81
CA LYS A 33 25.48 26.67 -36.66
C LYS A 33 24.11 27.10 -36.12
N LYS A 34 23.04 26.37 -36.44
CA LYS A 34 21.68 26.62 -35.91
C LYS A 34 21.63 26.39 -34.41
N ASP A 35 22.14 25.25 -33.94
CA ASP A 35 22.18 24.89 -32.52
C ASP A 35 23.10 25.84 -31.73
N TYR A 36 24.26 26.18 -32.29
CA TYR A 36 25.17 27.17 -31.71
C TYR A 36 24.47 28.52 -31.48
N LYS A 37 23.68 29.00 -32.47
CA LYS A 37 22.95 30.26 -32.33
C LYS A 37 21.96 30.19 -31.17
N LEU A 38 21.16 29.12 -31.10
CA LEU A 38 20.21 28.92 -30.00
C LEU A 38 20.90 28.91 -28.63
N ARG A 39 22.05 28.22 -28.52
CA ARG A 39 22.84 28.19 -27.28
C ARG A 39 23.43 29.56 -26.93
N ALA A 40 23.98 30.27 -27.92
CA ALA A 40 24.56 31.60 -27.70
C ALA A 40 23.49 32.61 -27.27
N ASP A 41 22.32 32.58 -27.91
CA ASP A 41 21.19 33.46 -27.58
C ASP A 41 20.66 33.17 -26.17
N ASP A 42 20.52 31.90 -25.77
CA ASP A 42 20.14 31.51 -24.40
C ASP A 42 21.19 31.95 -23.36
N TYR A 43 22.48 31.76 -23.66
CA TYR A 43 23.58 32.19 -22.78
C TYR A 43 23.58 33.71 -22.60
N HIS A 44 23.47 34.48 -23.68
CA HIS A 44 23.39 35.94 -23.60
C HIS A 44 22.13 36.41 -22.86
N LYS A 45 20.99 35.73 -23.05
CA LYS A 45 19.76 36.02 -22.31
C LYS A 45 19.97 35.84 -20.80
N LYS A 46 20.56 34.72 -20.38
CA LYS A 46 20.89 34.45 -18.96
C LYS A 46 21.91 35.44 -18.41
N GLN A 47 22.91 35.80 -19.21
CA GLN A 47 23.90 36.78 -18.77
C GLN A 47 23.26 38.16 -18.57
N ASN A 48 22.40 38.58 -19.49
CA ASN A 48 21.67 39.85 -19.39
C ASN A 48 20.70 39.87 -18.20
N THR A 49 20.06 38.75 -17.87
CA THR A 49 19.22 38.69 -16.65
C THR A 49 20.05 38.75 -15.38
N LEU A 50 21.20 38.05 -15.33
CA LEU A 50 22.10 38.10 -14.18
C LEU A 50 22.71 39.50 -13.98
N THR A 51 23.10 40.20 -15.04
CA THR A 51 23.60 41.57 -14.93
C THR A 51 22.52 42.53 -14.44
N ALA A 52 21.29 42.40 -14.93
CA ALA A 52 20.16 43.19 -14.44
C ALA A 52 19.84 42.90 -12.95
N LEU A 53 19.88 41.64 -12.52
CA LEU A 53 19.67 41.27 -11.12
C LEU A 53 20.80 41.79 -10.21
N ARG A 54 22.06 41.73 -10.66
CA ARG A 54 23.20 42.32 -9.95
C ARG A 54 23.06 43.83 -9.79
N LYS A 55 22.65 44.52 -10.85
CA LYS A 55 22.38 45.96 -10.81
C LYS A 55 21.28 46.28 -9.78
N LYS A 56 20.16 45.55 -9.81
CA LYS A 56 19.08 45.71 -8.82
C LYS A 56 19.54 45.44 -7.39
N ALA A 57 20.43 44.47 -7.17
CA ALA A 57 20.97 44.17 -5.85
C ALA A 57 21.92 45.27 -5.35
N LEU A 58 22.70 45.90 -6.24
CA LEU A 58 23.57 47.02 -5.91
C LEU A 58 22.80 48.31 -5.63
N GLU A 59 21.73 48.57 -6.39
CA GLU A 59 20.86 49.75 -6.26
C GLU A 59 19.78 49.59 -5.16
N LYS A 60 19.86 48.54 -4.33
CA LYS A 60 18.86 48.25 -3.31
C LYS A 60 18.91 49.28 -2.18
N ASN A 61 17.75 49.87 -1.85
CA ASN A 61 17.60 50.72 -0.67
C ASN A 61 17.51 49.84 0.60
N PRO A 62 18.40 49.98 1.59
CA PRO A 62 18.34 49.20 2.83
C PRO A 62 17.09 49.47 3.67
N ASP A 63 16.47 50.65 3.52
CA ASP A 63 15.31 51.08 4.31
C ASP A 63 13.97 50.82 3.58
N GLU A 64 13.98 50.03 2.49
CA GLU A 64 12.75 49.70 1.77
C GLU A 64 11.81 48.84 2.64
N PHE A 65 10.53 49.25 2.71
CA PHE A 65 9.50 48.50 3.43
C PHE A 65 8.31 48.19 2.53
N TYR A 66 8.02 46.90 2.37
CA TYR A 66 6.80 46.40 1.71
C TYR A 66 5.95 45.65 2.73
N HIS A 67 4.62 45.87 2.76
CA HIS A 67 3.71 45.19 3.69
C HIS A 67 3.79 43.65 3.64
N LYS A 68 4.18 43.07 2.49
CA LYS A 68 4.39 41.63 2.34
C LYS A 68 5.56 41.09 3.17
N MET A 69 6.51 41.94 3.57
CA MET A 69 7.64 41.56 4.44
C MET A 69 7.17 41.13 5.84
N ILE A 70 5.98 41.53 6.29
CA ILE A 70 5.40 41.07 7.56
C ILE A 70 5.10 39.55 7.53
N ASN A 71 4.69 39.05 6.36
CA ASN A 71 4.24 37.67 6.16
C ASN A 71 5.29 36.77 5.50
N ALA A 72 6.43 37.33 5.09
CA ALA A 72 7.52 36.57 4.49
C ALA A 72 8.73 36.56 5.41
N LYS A 73 9.52 35.48 5.36
CA LYS A 73 10.74 35.33 6.14
C LYS A 73 11.91 35.07 5.19
N LEU A 74 13.08 35.55 5.55
CA LEU A 74 14.34 35.15 4.93
C LEU A 74 14.97 34.06 5.79
N GLU A 75 15.20 32.88 5.23
CA GLU A 75 15.98 31.81 5.89
C GLU A 75 17.19 31.52 5.01
N ASP A 76 18.40 31.61 5.57
CA ASP A 76 19.68 31.42 4.88
C ASP A 76 19.82 32.20 3.55
N GLY A 77 19.25 33.40 3.49
CA GLY A 77 19.28 34.26 2.30
C GLY A 77 18.25 33.92 1.23
N VAL A 78 17.40 32.91 1.43
CA VAL A 78 16.30 32.53 0.52
C VAL A 78 14.97 33.03 1.05
N HIS A 79 14.17 33.63 0.16
CA HIS A 79 12.83 34.12 0.51
C HIS A 79 11.86 32.96 0.68
N ILE A 80 11.33 32.80 1.90
CA ILE A 80 10.30 31.83 2.23
C ILE A 80 9.02 32.60 2.54
N THR A 81 8.00 32.41 1.71
CA THR A 81 6.65 32.85 2.04
C THR A 81 6.13 31.95 3.17
N LYS A 82 5.60 32.54 4.25
CA LYS A 82 4.81 31.74 5.19
C LYS A 82 3.66 31.17 4.37
N LYS A 83 3.63 29.84 4.19
CA LYS A 83 2.46 29.15 3.64
C LYS A 83 1.28 29.64 4.47
N GLY A 84 0.21 30.08 3.79
CA GLY A 84 -0.95 30.70 4.42
C GLY A 84 -1.32 29.91 5.67
N GLN A 85 -1.60 30.63 6.76
CA GLN A 85 -1.93 30.08 8.08
C GLN A 85 -2.59 28.72 7.91
N GLU A 86 -1.89 27.62 8.25
CA GLU A 86 -2.56 26.34 8.43
C GLU A 86 -3.74 26.66 9.33
N GLU A 87 -4.97 26.49 8.84
CA GLU A 87 -6.18 26.83 9.58
C GLU A 87 -6.00 26.23 10.98
N VAL A 88 -5.80 27.10 11.97
CA VAL A 88 -5.51 26.66 13.33
C VAL A 88 -6.81 26.09 13.86
N MET A 89 -7.05 24.82 13.57
CA MET A 89 -8.26 24.12 13.98
C MET A 89 -8.33 24.18 15.50
N THR A 90 -9.46 24.69 15.99
CA THR A 90 -9.71 24.78 17.44
C THR A 90 -9.69 23.37 18.04
N GLU A 91 -9.43 23.27 19.35
CA GLU A 91 -9.42 21.96 20.02
C GLU A 91 -10.77 21.23 19.88
N GLU A 92 -11.87 21.99 19.85
CA GLU A 92 -13.22 21.49 19.63
C GLU A 92 -13.41 20.92 18.23
N GLN A 93 -12.96 21.62 17.19
CA GLN A 93 -12.98 21.12 15.81
C GLN A 93 -12.17 19.83 15.70
N LYS A 94 -10.97 19.78 16.30
CA LYS A 94 -10.15 18.56 16.35
C LYS A 94 -10.85 17.39 17.05
N LYS A 95 -11.60 17.66 18.12
CA LYS A 95 -12.37 16.63 18.85
C LYS A 95 -13.54 16.10 18.03
N MET A 96 -14.24 16.99 17.33
CA MET A 96 -15.33 16.63 16.41
C MET A 96 -14.81 15.77 15.26
N MET A 97 -13.75 16.21 14.57
CA MET A 97 -13.12 15.46 13.47
C MET A 97 -12.70 14.06 13.90
N ARG A 98 -12.00 13.92 15.06
CA ARG A 98 -11.62 12.60 15.58
C ARG A 98 -12.81 11.71 15.91
N THR A 99 -13.92 12.29 16.37
CA THR A 99 -15.14 11.53 16.66
C THR A 99 -15.77 11.00 15.36
N GLN A 100 -15.79 11.81 14.30
CA GLN A 100 -16.24 11.38 12.97
C GLN A 100 -15.31 10.28 12.40
N ASP A 101 -14.00 10.46 12.51
CA ASP A 101 -13.00 9.49 12.04
C ASP A 101 -13.14 8.14 12.74
N ILE A 102 -13.31 8.12 14.07
CA ILE A 102 -13.54 6.88 14.84
C ILE A 102 -14.81 6.20 14.34
N GLY A 103 -15.92 6.93 14.24
CA GLY A 103 -17.20 6.37 13.77
C GLY A 103 -17.09 5.77 12.37
N TYR A 104 -16.37 6.44 11.46
CA TYR A 104 -16.13 5.92 10.11
C TYR A 104 -15.29 4.63 10.13
N VAL A 105 -14.18 4.62 10.86
CA VAL A 105 -13.29 3.45 10.96
C VAL A 105 -14.03 2.28 11.61
N GLU A 106 -14.82 2.51 12.64
CA GLU A 106 -15.63 1.47 13.30
C GLU A 106 -16.71 0.90 12.39
N MET A 107 -17.45 1.76 11.69
CA MET A 107 -18.43 1.33 10.68
C MET A 107 -17.77 0.42 9.63
N LYS A 108 -16.60 0.80 9.12
CA LYS A 108 -15.85 -0.03 8.16
C LYS A 108 -15.34 -1.33 8.80
N ARG A 109 -14.87 -1.29 10.05
CA ARG A 109 -14.45 -2.50 10.79
C ARG A 109 -15.61 -3.48 10.91
N VAL A 110 -16.79 -3.04 11.37
CA VAL A 110 -17.99 -3.88 11.50
C VAL A 110 -18.40 -4.48 10.15
N ALA A 111 -18.36 -3.68 9.07
CA ALA A 111 -18.66 -4.18 7.73
C ALA A 111 -17.66 -5.27 7.28
N GLU A 112 -16.37 -5.14 7.62
CA GLU A 112 -15.37 -6.19 7.36
C GLU A 112 -15.57 -7.41 8.25
N THR A 113 -15.86 -7.25 9.54
CA THR A 113 -16.17 -8.36 10.47
C THR A 113 -17.34 -9.19 9.96
N LYS A 114 -18.45 -8.57 9.56
CA LYS A 114 -19.60 -9.28 8.98
C LYS A 114 -19.24 -10.05 7.70
N LYS A 115 -18.38 -9.48 6.85
CA LYS A 115 -17.89 -10.18 5.64
C LYS A 115 -16.97 -11.35 5.98
N ILE A 116 -16.12 -11.21 7.00
CA ILE A 116 -15.29 -12.30 7.51
C ILE A 116 -16.16 -13.41 8.07
N GLU A 117 -17.18 -13.10 8.87
CA GLU A 117 -18.12 -14.08 9.42
C GLU A 117 -18.85 -14.85 8.32
N ARG A 118 -19.38 -14.14 7.32
CA ARG A 118 -20.01 -14.77 6.16
C ARG A 118 -19.05 -15.70 5.42
N LEU A 119 -17.85 -15.23 5.10
CA LEU A 119 -16.84 -16.05 4.40
C LEU A 119 -16.39 -17.23 5.26
N LYS A 120 -16.29 -17.10 6.58
CA LYS A 120 -15.99 -18.21 7.49
C LYS A 120 -17.13 -19.22 7.57
N GLY A 121 -18.39 -18.79 7.42
CA GLY A 121 -19.54 -19.68 7.34
C GLY A 121 -19.59 -20.46 6.02
N GLU A 122 -19.25 -19.81 4.91
CA GLU A 122 -19.17 -20.43 3.58
C GLU A 122 -17.94 -21.34 3.43
N LEU A 123 -16.79 -20.96 4.00
CA LEU A 123 -15.55 -21.72 3.98
C LEU A 123 -15.50 -22.66 5.19
N HIS A 124 -15.72 -23.96 5.00
CA HIS A 124 -15.66 -24.97 6.07
C HIS A 124 -14.27 -25.15 6.74
N LEU A 125 -13.23 -24.41 6.32
CA LEU A 125 -11.88 -24.40 6.91
C LEU A 125 -11.25 -25.81 7.07
N LEU A 126 -11.64 -26.75 6.20
CA LEU A 126 -11.21 -28.14 6.26
C LEU A 126 -9.78 -28.33 5.74
N ASP A 127 -9.45 -27.67 4.62
CA ASP A 127 -8.14 -27.70 3.94
C ASP A 127 -7.27 -26.46 4.24
N ALA A 128 -7.58 -25.69 5.28
CA ALA A 128 -6.84 -24.47 5.56
C ALA A 128 -5.45 -24.79 6.14
N GLU A 129 -4.39 -24.28 5.51
CA GLU A 129 -3.02 -24.33 6.02
C GLU A 129 -2.95 -23.62 7.38
N GLY A 130 -2.30 -24.24 8.37
CA GLY A 130 -2.17 -23.67 9.72
C GLY A 130 -3.33 -24.00 10.68
N LYS A 131 -4.21 -24.93 10.34
CA LYS A 131 -5.19 -25.50 11.29
C LYS A 131 -4.47 -26.14 12.48
N GLN A 132 -5.03 -25.98 13.67
CA GLN A 132 -4.54 -26.69 14.84
C GLN A 132 -4.68 -28.20 14.61
N ARG A 133 -3.57 -28.93 14.83
CA ARG A 133 -3.56 -30.39 14.72
C ARG A 133 -4.29 -30.97 15.92
N ASN A 134 -5.48 -31.52 15.69
CA ASN A 134 -6.23 -32.23 16.73
C ASN A 134 -5.64 -33.62 16.93
N LYS A 135 -5.62 -34.09 18.19
CA LYS A 135 -5.21 -35.45 18.54
C LYS A 135 -6.44 -36.36 18.50
N HIS A 136 -6.34 -37.49 17.80
CA HIS A 136 -7.33 -38.56 17.82
C HIS A 136 -6.69 -39.79 18.46
N THR A 137 -7.29 -40.30 19.54
CA THR A 137 -6.75 -41.43 20.31
C THR A 137 -7.65 -42.64 20.10
N PHE A 138 -7.05 -43.79 19.81
CA PHE A 138 -7.74 -45.07 19.69
C PHE A 138 -7.48 -45.87 20.95
N PHE A 139 -8.54 -46.48 21.49
CA PHE A 139 -8.45 -47.39 22.63
C PHE A 139 -8.55 -48.81 22.12
N VAL A 140 -7.72 -49.68 22.68
CA VAL A 140 -7.55 -51.06 22.26
C VAL A 140 -7.42 -51.92 23.51
N ASP A 141 -7.95 -53.13 23.48
CA ASP A 141 -8.17 -53.93 24.69
C ASP A 141 -6.89 -54.66 25.15
N SER A 142 -6.01 -55.05 24.22
CA SER A 142 -4.78 -55.78 24.53
C SER A 142 -3.51 -55.02 24.14
N LYS A 143 -2.43 -55.23 24.91
CA LYS A 143 -1.11 -54.64 24.62
C LYS A 143 -0.51 -55.13 23.30
N ASN A 144 -0.77 -56.39 22.93
CA ASN A 144 -0.30 -56.95 21.67
C ASN A 144 -0.94 -56.25 20.46
N GLU A 145 -2.22 -55.89 20.59
CA GLU A 145 -2.96 -55.19 19.54
C GLU A 145 -2.47 -53.75 19.35
N VAL A 146 -1.91 -53.12 20.40
CA VAL A 146 -1.27 -51.80 20.30
C VAL A 146 -0.01 -51.88 19.42
N GLU A 147 0.78 -52.95 19.53
CA GLU A 147 2.01 -53.13 18.75
C GLU A 147 1.72 -53.43 17.27
N THR A 148 0.64 -54.15 16.97
CA THR A 148 0.23 -54.51 15.59
C THR A 148 -0.82 -53.57 15.00
N PHE A 149 -1.12 -52.43 15.66
CA PHE A 149 -2.23 -51.57 15.28
C PHE A 149 -1.97 -50.89 13.92
N ASP A 150 -2.73 -51.28 12.89
CA ASP A 150 -2.75 -50.60 11.60
C ASP A 150 -4.03 -49.76 11.43
N LEU A 151 -3.83 -48.47 11.20
CA LEU A 151 -4.89 -47.48 11.05
C LEU A 151 -5.73 -47.71 9.78
N ALA A 152 -5.09 -48.16 8.68
CA ALA A 152 -5.79 -48.39 7.41
C ALA A 152 -6.80 -49.53 7.53
N ASN A 153 -6.33 -50.66 8.05
CA ASN A 153 -7.15 -51.85 8.28
C ASN A 153 -8.23 -51.60 9.32
N HIS A 154 -7.91 -50.96 10.44
CA HIS A 154 -8.88 -50.67 11.49
C HIS A 154 -10.04 -49.78 10.99
N LEU A 155 -9.75 -48.79 10.14
CA LEU A 155 -10.78 -47.92 9.58
C LEU A 155 -11.43 -48.46 8.29
N ASN A 156 -10.88 -49.54 7.69
CA ASN A 156 -11.25 -50.05 6.37
C ASN A 156 -11.16 -48.97 5.27
N VAL A 157 -10.11 -48.15 5.32
CA VAL A 157 -9.88 -47.00 4.43
C VAL A 157 -8.55 -47.17 3.68
N PRO A 158 -8.48 -46.81 2.39
CA PRO A 158 -7.22 -46.79 1.64
C PRO A 158 -6.14 -45.94 2.33
N PRO A 159 -4.85 -46.36 2.29
CA PRO A 159 -3.77 -45.66 2.97
C PRO A 159 -3.59 -44.21 2.50
N GLU A 160 -3.89 -43.91 1.23
CA GLU A 160 -3.81 -42.56 0.64
C GLU A 160 -4.73 -41.53 1.33
N LEU A 161 -5.77 -42.00 2.03
CA LEU A 161 -6.79 -41.15 2.63
C LEU A 161 -6.58 -40.96 4.14
N LEU A 162 -5.53 -41.53 4.71
CA LEU A 162 -5.24 -41.41 6.15
C LEU A 162 -4.78 -40.01 6.54
N ASP A 163 -4.10 -39.30 5.63
CA ASP A 163 -3.60 -37.96 5.86
C ASP A 163 -4.72 -36.92 6.05
N ARG A 164 -5.93 -37.17 5.50
CA ARG A 164 -7.08 -36.28 5.64
C ARG A 164 -7.94 -36.65 6.84
N VAL A 165 -8.38 -35.64 7.59
CA VAL A 165 -9.18 -35.84 8.81
C VAL A 165 -10.67 -36.08 8.51
N TYR A 166 -11.17 -35.52 7.41
CA TYR A 166 -12.58 -35.53 7.04
C TYR A 166 -12.82 -36.29 5.73
N ASN A 167 -14.06 -36.73 5.52
CA ASN A 167 -14.50 -37.47 4.33
C ASN A 167 -13.55 -38.63 3.95
N ARG A 168 -13.42 -39.59 4.87
CA ARG A 168 -12.66 -40.85 4.70
C ARG A 168 -13.65 -41.99 4.41
N PRO A 169 -14.07 -42.23 3.15
CA PRO A 169 -14.97 -43.32 2.81
C PRO A 169 -14.27 -44.68 2.99
N THR A 170 -15.03 -45.67 3.46
CA THR A 170 -14.57 -47.06 3.54
C THR A 170 -14.49 -47.70 2.16
N LEU A 171 -13.74 -48.79 2.01
CA LEU A 171 -13.62 -49.56 0.75
C LEU A 171 -15.01 -49.94 0.19
N GLN A 172 -15.89 -50.47 1.02
CA GLN A 172 -17.27 -50.81 0.62
C GLN A 172 -18.07 -49.57 0.15
N THR A 173 -17.82 -48.40 0.74
CA THR A 173 -18.49 -47.16 0.34
C THR A 173 -18.00 -46.67 -1.03
N LEU A 174 -16.71 -46.87 -1.33
CA LEU A 174 -16.12 -46.54 -2.63
C LEU A 174 -16.64 -47.45 -3.75
N GLU A 175 -16.92 -48.71 -3.45
CA GLU A 175 -17.51 -49.67 -4.40
C GLU A 175 -19.00 -49.38 -4.69
N THR A 176 -19.76 -49.00 -3.65
CA THR A 176 -21.22 -48.90 -3.75
C THR A 176 -21.72 -47.52 -4.17
N LYS A 177 -21.02 -46.43 -3.84
CA LYS A 177 -21.52 -45.07 -4.04
C LYS A 177 -20.81 -44.35 -5.18
N SER A 178 -21.59 -43.66 -6.01
CA SER A 178 -21.06 -42.75 -7.02
C SER A 178 -20.65 -41.40 -6.42
N ILE A 179 -19.65 -40.76 -7.03
CA ILE A 179 -19.14 -39.45 -6.62
C ILE A 179 -20.21 -38.39 -6.91
N LYS A 180 -20.62 -37.66 -5.88
CA LYS A 180 -21.49 -36.49 -6.02
C LYS A 180 -20.64 -35.24 -6.25
N GLY A 181 -20.65 -34.74 -7.49
CA GLY A 181 -19.96 -33.49 -7.86
C GLY A 181 -19.21 -33.59 -9.18
N ALA A 182 -18.29 -32.65 -9.41
CA ALA A 182 -17.47 -32.64 -10.61
C ALA A 182 -16.39 -33.73 -10.55
N VAL A 183 -16.41 -34.65 -11.52
CA VAL A 183 -15.44 -35.75 -11.65
C VAL A 183 -14.30 -35.38 -12.61
N GLU A 184 -14.56 -34.50 -13.57
CA GLU A 184 -13.59 -34.07 -14.57
C GLU A 184 -12.36 -33.38 -13.94
N PRO A 185 -11.11 -33.82 -14.26
CA PRO A 185 -9.89 -33.25 -13.69
C PRO A 185 -9.77 -31.74 -13.88
N GLY A 186 -10.23 -31.21 -15.01
CA GLY A 186 -10.25 -29.76 -15.29
C GLY A 186 -11.18 -28.99 -14.34
N SER A 187 -12.37 -29.53 -14.10
CA SER A 187 -13.37 -28.95 -13.19
C SER A 187 -12.89 -28.99 -11.74
N ILE A 188 -12.24 -30.08 -11.31
CA ILE A 188 -11.65 -30.20 -9.97
C ILE A 188 -10.54 -29.15 -9.77
N LYS A 189 -9.65 -28.98 -10.75
CA LYS A 189 -8.60 -27.96 -10.70
C LYS A 189 -9.17 -26.54 -10.62
N LYS A 190 -10.27 -26.27 -11.34
CA LYS A 190 -10.97 -24.98 -11.28
C LYS A 190 -11.54 -24.72 -9.89
N LEU A 191 -12.25 -25.69 -9.29
CA LEU A 191 -12.79 -25.59 -7.94
C LEU A 191 -11.70 -25.40 -6.88
N ALA A 192 -10.56 -26.07 -7.02
CA ALA A 192 -9.41 -25.89 -6.12
C ALA A 192 -8.84 -24.47 -6.20
N ARG A 193 -8.74 -23.90 -7.43
CA ARG A 193 -8.32 -22.51 -7.62
C ARG A 193 -9.28 -21.52 -6.99
N GLU A 194 -10.59 -21.72 -7.18
CA GLU A 194 -11.64 -20.89 -6.57
C GLU A 194 -11.59 -20.95 -5.04
N ARG A 195 -11.45 -22.16 -4.47
CA ARG A 195 -11.27 -22.36 -3.02
C ARG A 195 -10.05 -21.62 -2.48
N LYS A 196 -8.89 -21.76 -3.13
CA LYS A 196 -7.65 -21.07 -2.74
C LYS A 196 -7.81 -19.55 -2.82
N HIS A 197 -8.51 -19.06 -3.84
CA HIS A 197 -8.81 -17.65 -4.00
C HIS A 197 -9.66 -17.11 -2.84
N GLN A 198 -10.69 -17.84 -2.42
CA GLN A 198 -11.55 -17.46 -1.30
C GLN A 198 -10.78 -17.44 0.03
N TYR A 199 -9.92 -18.42 0.30
CA TYR A 199 -9.04 -18.40 1.48
C TYR A 199 -8.09 -17.20 1.48
N ARG A 200 -7.54 -16.84 0.32
CA ARG A 200 -6.70 -15.64 0.19
C ARG A 200 -7.49 -14.36 0.50
N ILE A 201 -8.73 -14.25 -0.01
CA ILE A 201 -9.62 -13.11 0.31
C ILE A 201 -9.87 -13.06 1.82
N LEU A 202 -10.21 -14.20 2.44
CA LEU A 202 -10.46 -14.28 3.87
C LEU A 202 -9.26 -13.81 4.68
N SER A 203 -8.05 -14.29 4.35
CA SER A 203 -6.80 -13.86 5.01
C SER A 203 -6.60 -12.35 4.91
N GLN A 204 -6.74 -11.79 3.71
CA GLN A 204 -6.57 -10.34 3.49
C GLN A 204 -7.59 -9.51 4.27
N ARG A 205 -8.83 -10.00 4.38
CA ARG A 205 -9.87 -9.33 5.18
C ARG A 205 -9.57 -9.38 6.67
N ILE A 206 -9.11 -10.51 7.19
CA ILE A 206 -8.68 -10.64 8.58
C ILE A 206 -7.54 -9.65 8.87
N ASP A 207 -6.56 -9.54 7.98
CA ASP A 207 -5.46 -8.59 8.16
C ASP A 207 -5.91 -7.13 8.06
N ARG A 208 -6.89 -6.85 7.19
CA ARG A 208 -7.50 -5.52 7.10
C ARG A 208 -8.24 -5.16 8.37
N GLU A 209 -9.05 -6.08 8.92
CA GLU A 209 -9.77 -5.89 10.18
C GLU A 209 -8.80 -5.58 11.32
N LYS A 210 -7.71 -6.35 11.46
CA LYS A 210 -6.64 -6.07 12.44
C LYS A 210 -6.05 -4.68 12.29
N LYS A 211 -5.75 -4.25 11.05
CA LYS A 211 -5.24 -2.90 10.78
C LYS A 211 -6.25 -1.82 11.18
N MET A 212 -7.53 -2.00 10.84
CA MET A 212 -8.59 -1.06 11.23
C MET A 212 -8.78 -1.02 12.74
N PHE A 213 -8.67 -2.15 13.43
CA PHE A 213 -8.70 -2.23 14.88
C PHE A 213 -7.58 -1.41 15.52
N ILE A 214 -6.34 -1.55 15.04
CA ILE A 214 -5.19 -0.77 15.52
C ILE A 214 -5.39 0.73 15.27
N ILE A 215 -5.87 1.11 14.08
CA ILE A 215 -6.17 2.51 13.76
C ILE A 215 -7.25 3.07 14.71
N SER A 216 -8.34 2.34 14.90
CA SER A 216 -9.41 2.71 15.84
C SER A 216 -8.85 2.92 17.26
N GLN A 217 -8.02 2.00 17.77
CA GLN A 217 -7.38 2.17 19.07
C GLN A 217 -6.47 3.41 19.14
N LYS A 218 -5.71 3.71 18.08
CA LYS A 218 -4.83 4.89 18.03
C LYS A 218 -5.63 6.19 18.05
N ILE A 219 -6.72 6.28 17.28
CA ILE A 219 -7.56 7.49 17.25
C ILE A 219 -8.29 7.64 18.60
N GLN A 220 -8.82 6.55 19.16
CA GLN A 220 -9.44 6.55 20.49
C GLN A 220 -8.46 7.02 21.57
N THR A 221 -7.24 6.49 21.59
CA THR A 221 -6.19 6.93 22.52
C THR A 221 -5.93 8.43 22.38
N ARG A 222 -5.83 8.97 21.14
CA ARG A 222 -5.63 10.41 20.92
C ARG A 222 -6.82 11.24 21.39
N LYS A 223 -8.04 10.74 21.29
CA LYS A 223 -9.26 11.37 21.81
C LYS A 223 -9.23 11.41 23.34
N ASP A 224 -8.91 10.30 23.99
CA ASP A 224 -8.82 10.20 25.45
C ASP A 224 -7.71 11.11 26.02
N LEU A 225 -6.61 11.28 25.27
CA LEU A 225 -5.52 12.18 25.63
C LEU A 225 -5.90 13.67 25.54
N GLN A 226 -7.00 14.05 24.89
CA GLN A 226 -7.47 15.45 24.92
C GLN A 226 -8.14 15.81 26.24
N GLU A 227 -8.58 14.82 27.03
CA GLU A 227 -9.11 15.11 28.35
C GLU A 227 -7.98 15.62 29.27
N LYS A 228 -8.29 16.65 30.07
CA LYS A 228 -7.36 17.27 31.03
C LYS A 228 -7.21 16.42 32.30
N THR A 229 -6.88 15.15 32.13
CA THR A 229 -6.59 14.19 33.21
C THR A 229 -5.09 13.99 33.33
N LYS A 230 -4.60 13.77 34.57
CA LYS A 230 -3.20 13.40 34.80
C LYS A 230 -2.96 11.99 34.25
N LYS A 231 -1.87 11.83 33.48
CA LYS A 231 -1.53 10.59 32.78
C LYS A 231 -0.03 10.45 32.58
N VAL A 232 0.45 9.21 32.65
CA VAL A 232 1.84 8.84 32.41
C VAL A 232 1.90 7.85 31.25
N LYS A 233 2.74 8.11 30.26
CA LYS A 233 2.96 7.19 29.13
C LYS A 233 3.78 5.99 29.61
N VAL A 234 3.20 4.79 29.53
CA VAL A 234 3.85 3.54 29.94
C VAL A 234 4.55 2.87 28.76
N LYS A 235 3.90 2.81 27.59
CA LYS A 235 4.47 2.27 26.36
C LYS A 235 4.28 3.22 25.19
N LYS A 236 5.31 3.34 24.35
CA LYS A 236 5.29 4.15 23.13
C LYS A 236 4.39 3.51 22.06
N GLU A 237 3.90 4.34 21.15
CA GLU A 237 3.13 3.87 19.98
C GLU A 237 4.05 3.05 19.07
N THR A 238 3.54 1.94 18.53
CA THR A 238 4.25 1.14 17.52
C THR A 238 3.39 1.05 16.25
N ALA A 239 3.91 0.42 15.19
CA ALA A 239 3.11 0.14 13.99
C ALA A 239 1.88 -0.73 14.32
N ASN A 240 2.04 -1.68 15.25
CA ASN A 240 1.06 -2.72 15.53
C ASN A 240 0.20 -2.46 16.77
N SER A 241 0.51 -1.43 17.56
CA SER A 241 -0.22 -1.12 18.79
C SER A 241 -0.34 0.38 19.04
N ALA A 242 -1.45 0.79 19.64
CA ALA A 242 -1.58 2.14 20.20
C ALA A 242 -0.61 2.32 21.39
N ALA A 243 -0.31 3.58 21.71
CA ALA A 243 0.44 3.91 22.93
C ALA A 243 -0.41 3.60 24.17
N ILE A 244 0.24 3.11 25.24
CA ILE A 244 -0.44 2.78 26.50
C ILE A 244 -0.14 3.86 27.52
N TYR A 245 -1.19 4.40 28.13
CA TYR A 245 -1.11 5.40 29.18
C TYR A 245 -1.74 4.88 30.47
N LYS A 246 -1.12 5.20 31.60
CA LYS A 246 -1.69 5.02 32.93
C LYS A 246 -2.31 6.34 33.35
N PHE A 247 -3.63 6.36 33.51
CA PHE A 247 -4.35 7.51 34.03
C PHE A 247 -4.35 7.48 35.57
N GLU A 248 -4.40 8.65 36.20
CA GLU A 248 -4.56 8.76 37.65
C GLU A 248 -5.86 8.07 38.09
N SER A 249 -5.78 7.25 39.15
CA SER A 249 -6.92 6.52 39.71
C SER A 249 -7.83 7.46 40.49
N ARG A 250 -8.59 8.27 39.77
CA ARG A 250 -9.55 9.24 40.32
C ARG A 250 -10.91 9.04 39.67
N ARG A 251 -11.96 8.93 40.49
CA ARG A 251 -13.35 8.90 39.99
C ARG A 251 -13.67 10.25 39.35
N LYS A 252 -14.17 10.24 38.12
CA LYS A 252 -14.77 11.43 37.51
C LYS A 252 -16.00 11.81 38.36
N ARG A 253 -16.07 13.07 38.79
CA ARG A 253 -17.25 13.61 39.48
C ARG A 253 -18.33 13.91 38.47
#